data_AF-A0A1J4V8L7-F1
#
_entry.id   AF-A0A1J4V8L7-F1
#
_cell.length_a   1.000
_cell.length_b   1.000
_cell.length_c   1.000
_cell.angle_alpha   90.00
_cell.angle_beta   90.00
_cell.angle_gamma   90.00
#
_symmetry.space_group_name_H-M   'P 1'
#
loop_
_entity.id
_entity.type
_entity.pdbx_description
1 polymer ?
#
loop_
_entity_poly.entity_id
_entity_poly.type
_entity_poly.pdbx_seq_one_letter_code
_entity_poly.pdbx_strand_id
1 'polypeptide(L)'
;MKKNTIYIMVLAVAVFIAGFFMYLFAKNYRHLQNTGAFRSTVHSYRQALNERAPITDPHAIESWMTFDYVNKMFNLPVSFLKTEMGITSTKYPRLTLYREAKLQQIPEQLFLENVKNAVLQYATSTPQK
;
A
#
# COMPACT_ATOMS: atom_id res chain seq x y z
N MET A 1 -21.85 56.06 25.13
CA MET A 1 -22.12 54.60 24.97
C MET A 1 -21.77 53.91 26.29
N LYS A 2 -22.68 53.13 26.89
CA LYS A 2 -22.41 52.48 28.19
C LYS A 2 -21.37 51.37 28.00
N LYS A 3 -20.41 51.23 28.92
CA LYS A 3 -19.35 50.21 28.85
C LYS A 3 -19.92 48.80 28.64
N ASN A 4 -21.06 48.51 29.26
CA ASN A 4 -21.77 47.22 29.12
C ASN A 4 -22.23 46.95 27.68
N THR A 5 -22.63 47.99 26.93
CA THR A 5 -23.01 47.85 25.52
C THR A 5 -21.80 47.49 24.65
N ILE A 6 -20.62 48.00 24.97
CA ILE A 6 -19.37 47.68 24.25
C ILE A 6 -19.00 46.21 24.49
N TYR A 7 -19.06 45.73 25.74
CA TYR A 7 -18.75 44.33 26.05
C TYR A 7 -19.73 43.35 25.37
N ILE A 8 -21.01 43.67 25.32
CA ILE A 8 -22.01 42.85 24.64
C ILE A 8 -21.72 42.77 23.13
N MET A 9 -21.35 43.89 22.50
CA MET A 9 -20.98 43.92 21.08
C MET A 9 -19.73 43.08 20.80
N VAL A 10 -18.69 43.19 21.64
CA VAL A 10 -17.44 42.41 21.48
C VAL A 10 -17.71 40.91 21.65
N LEU A 11 -18.52 40.53 22.64
CA LEU A 11 -18.88 39.13 22.88
C LEU A 11 -19.67 38.55 21.69
N ALA A 12 -20.62 39.31 21.16
CA ALA A 12 -21.41 38.89 20.00
C ALA A 12 -20.53 38.65 18.77
N VAL A 13 -19.57 39.53 18.52
CA VAL A 13 -18.61 39.38 17.41
C VAL A 13 -17.71 38.16 17.60
N ALA A 14 -17.21 37.93 18.82
CA ALA A 14 -16.37 36.77 19.12
C ALA A 14 -17.11 35.43 18.89
N VAL A 15 -18.37 35.34 19.32
CA VAL A 15 -19.20 34.14 19.09
C VAL A 15 -19.46 33.93 17.60
N PHE A 16 -19.70 35.01 16.85
CA PHE A 16 -19.93 34.92 15.41
C PHE A 16 -18.68 34.42 14.67
N ILE A 17 -17.51 34.92 15.04
CA ILE A 17 -16.22 34.48 14.49
C ILE A 17 -15.98 33.00 14.82
N ALA A 18 -16.17 32.59 16.07
CA ALA A 18 -15.99 31.20 16.48
C ALA A 18 -16.93 30.25 15.72
N GLY A 19 -18.20 30.63 15.57
CA GLY A 19 -19.18 29.86 14.79
C GLY A 19 -18.79 29.74 13.31
N PHE A 20 -18.29 30.82 12.71
CA PHE A 20 -17.81 30.81 11.33
C PHE A 20 -16.61 29.88 11.13
N PHE A 21 -15.62 29.93 12.03
CA PHE A 21 -14.48 29.01 12.00
C PHE A 21 -14.91 27.55 12.19
N MET A 22 -15.86 27.28 13.09
CA MET A 22 -16.37 25.94 13.33
C MET A 22 -17.12 25.38 12.11
N TYR A 23 -17.87 26.23 11.40
CA TYR A 23 -18.52 25.87 10.14
C TYR A 23 -17.50 25.52 9.04
N LEU A 24 -16.45 26.34 8.87
CA LEU A 24 -15.37 26.07 7.91
C LEU A 24 -14.65 24.76 8.25
N PHE A 25 -14.36 24.52 9.52
CA PHE A 25 -13.74 23.29 9.99
C PHE A 25 -14.61 22.07 9.68
N ALA A 26 -15.91 22.12 9.98
CA ALA A 26 -16.84 21.02 9.70
C ALA A 26 -16.95 20.70 8.20
N LYS A 27 -16.95 21.72 7.34
CA LYS A 27 -16.95 21.54 5.88
C LYS A 27 -15.67 20.87 5.39
N ASN A 28 -14.51 21.31 5.89
CA ASN A 28 -13.22 20.76 5.49
C ASN A 28 -13.01 19.33 6.03
N TYR A 29 -13.49 19.06 7.25
CA TYR A 29 -13.41 17.75 7.87
C TYR A 29 -14.28 16.71 7.14
N ARG A 30 -15.48 17.08 6.69
CA ARG A 30 -16.31 16.20 5.85
C ARG A 30 -15.70 15.95 4.48
N HIS A 31 -15.01 16.94 3.90
CA HIS A 31 -14.27 16.73 2.66
C HIS A 31 -13.14 15.71 2.89
N LEU A 32 -12.39 15.83 4.00
CA LEU A 32 -11.33 14.88 4.38
C LEU A 32 -11.82 13.47 4.70
N GLN A 33 -13.05 13.31 5.21
CA GLN A 33 -13.66 11.97 5.40
C GLN A 33 -14.15 11.35 4.08
N ASN A 34 -14.64 12.17 3.15
CA ASN A 34 -15.16 11.70 1.86
C ASN A 34 -14.07 11.54 0.79
N THR A 35 -12.97 12.29 0.88
CA THR A 35 -11.73 11.96 0.19
C THR A 35 -11.10 10.84 0.98
N GLY A 36 -11.25 9.59 0.53
CA GLY A 36 -10.65 8.42 1.18
C GLY A 36 -9.11 8.46 1.18
N ALA A 37 -8.49 9.42 1.86
CA ALA A 37 -7.05 9.60 1.98
C ALA A 37 -6.38 8.42 2.71
N PHE A 38 -7.16 7.57 3.38
CA PHE A 38 -6.73 6.27 3.91
C PHE A 38 -6.98 5.07 2.97
N ARG A 39 -7.71 5.25 1.86
CA ARG A 39 -7.97 4.21 0.83
C ARG A 39 -7.40 4.55 -0.55
N SER A 40 -6.95 5.77 -0.77
CA SER A 40 -6.50 6.30 -2.07
C SER A 40 -5.04 5.98 -2.43
N THR A 41 -4.22 5.46 -1.50
CA THR A 41 -2.81 5.14 -1.82
C THR A 41 -2.67 3.87 -2.65
N VAL A 42 -3.69 3.01 -2.70
CA VAL A 42 -3.62 1.74 -3.44
C VAL A 42 -3.83 1.94 -4.95
N HIS A 43 -4.57 2.98 -5.37
CA HIS A 43 -4.90 3.15 -6.78
C HIS A 43 -3.85 3.96 -7.55
N SER A 44 -3.21 4.96 -6.93
CA SER A 44 -2.12 5.72 -7.52
C SER A 44 -0.80 4.95 -7.57
N TYR A 45 -0.56 3.99 -6.66
CA TYR A 45 0.58 3.06 -6.76
C TYR A 45 0.50 2.18 -8.02
N ARG A 46 -0.71 1.73 -8.40
CA ARG A 46 -0.93 0.95 -9.63
C ARG A 46 -0.69 1.74 -10.91
N GLN A 47 -0.91 3.05 -10.92
CA GLN A 47 -0.65 3.89 -12.08
C GLN A 47 0.84 4.30 -12.15
N ALA A 48 1.49 4.54 -11.01
CA ALA A 48 2.92 4.85 -10.97
C ALA A 48 3.86 3.66 -11.25
N LEU A 49 3.43 2.42 -10.94
CA LEU A 49 4.21 1.21 -11.29
C LEU A 49 4.23 0.88 -12.79
N ASN A 50 3.27 1.39 -13.55
CA ASN A 50 3.16 1.10 -14.97
C ASN A 50 4.06 2.01 -15.84
N GLU A 51 4.64 3.08 -15.30
CA GLU A 51 5.47 4.03 -16.06
C GLU A 51 6.98 3.71 -16.05
N ARG A 52 7.33 2.41 -16.09
CA ARG A 52 8.66 1.83 -15.87
C ARG A 52 8.95 1.64 -14.38
N ALA A 53 8.39 0.57 -13.80
CA ALA A 53 9.03 -0.04 -12.65
C ALA A 53 10.50 -0.31 -13.04
N PRO A 54 11.50 0.29 -12.36
CA PRO A 54 12.87 -0.12 -12.57
C PRO A 54 12.90 -1.63 -12.36
N ILE A 55 13.60 -2.36 -13.24
CA ILE A 55 13.82 -3.80 -13.11
C ILE A 55 14.31 -3.98 -11.67
N THR A 56 13.41 -4.41 -10.80
CA THR A 56 13.75 -4.55 -9.40
C THR A 56 14.73 -5.69 -9.38
N ASP A 57 15.87 -5.52 -8.72
CA ASP A 57 16.88 -6.57 -8.66
C ASP A 57 16.26 -7.79 -7.95
N PRO A 58 16.22 -8.99 -8.57
CA PRO A 58 15.78 -10.21 -7.89
C PRO A 58 16.54 -10.47 -6.59
N HIS A 59 17.78 -9.98 -6.45
CA HIS A 59 18.54 -10.07 -5.20
C HIS A 59 17.92 -9.27 -4.04
N ALA A 60 16.99 -8.35 -4.29
CA ALA A 60 16.22 -7.66 -3.26
C ALA A 60 15.15 -8.54 -2.60
N ILE A 61 14.89 -9.75 -3.12
CA ILE A 61 13.94 -10.70 -2.52
C ILE A 61 14.56 -11.31 -1.26
N GLU A 62 13.88 -11.08 -0.14
CA GLU A 62 14.26 -11.57 1.19
C GLU A 62 13.23 -12.57 1.73
N SER A 63 13.65 -13.50 2.60
CA SER A 63 12.80 -14.60 3.07
C SER A 63 11.61 -14.17 3.93
N TRP A 64 11.71 -13.02 4.59
CA TRP A 64 10.63 -12.43 5.39
C TRP A 64 9.50 -11.86 4.52
N MET A 65 9.75 -11.62 3.22
CA MET A 65 8.75 -11.07 2.31
C MET A 65 7.61 -12.06 2.05
N THR A 66 6.41 -11.53 1.78
CA THR A 66 5.26 -12.35 1.38
C THR A 66 5.20 -12.51 -0.13
N PHE A 67 4.54 -13.57 -0.62
CA PHE A 67 4.31 -13.70 -2.07
C PHE A 67 3.50 -12.52 -2.62
N ASP A 68 2.56 -11.96 -1.86
CA ASP A 68 1.80 -10.77 -2.26
C ASP A 68 2.72 -9.56 -2.48
N TYR A 69 3.71 -9.38 -1.60
CA TYR A 69 4.72 -8.33 -1.74
C TYR A 69 5.59 -8.57 -2.98
N VAL A 70 6.14 -9.77 -3.15
CA VAL A 70 6.99 -10.12 -4.31
C VAL A 70 6.21 -9.97 -5.62
N ASN A 71 4.97 -10.46 -5.69
CA ASN A 71 4.12 -10.33 -6.86
C ASN A 71 3.89 -8.86 -7.23
N LYS A 72 3.67 -7.98 -6.24
CA LYS A 72 3.52 -6.54 -6.48
C LYS A 72 4.83 -5.87 -6.90
N MET A 73 5.93 -6.22 -6.24
CA MET A 73 7.25 -5.64 -6.49
C MET A 73 7.74 -5.91 -7.92
N PHE A 74 7.46 -7.10 -8.46
CA PHE A 74 7.87 -7.51 -9.81
C PHE A 74 6.72 -7.56 -10.82
N ASN A 75 5.55 -7.02 -10.47
CA ASN A 75 4.35 -7.04 -11.31
C ASN A 75 3.99 -8.44 -11.85
N LEU A 76 4.11 -9.47 -11.00
CA LEU A 76 3.81 -10.86 -11.33
C LEU A 76 2.30 -11.13 -11.17
N PRO A 77 1.71 -11.98 -12.03
CA PRO A 77 0.39 -12.53 -11.80
C PRO A 77 0.35 -13.25 -10.45
N VAL A 78 -0.71 -13.04 -9.66
CA VAL A 78 -0.85 -13.67 -8.34
C VAL A 78 -0.76 -15.20 -8.42
N SER A 79 -1.16 -15.82 -9.53
CA SER A 79 -1.05 -17.27 -9.71
C SER A 79 0.34 -17.76 -10.13
N PHE A 80 1.24 -16.89 -10.61
CA PHE A 80 2.50 -17.30 -11.23
C PHE A 80 3.40 -18.07 -10.27
N LEU A 81 3.85 -17.43 -9.18
CA LEU A 81 4.70 -18.10 -8.18
C LEU A 81 3.98 -19.27 -7.50
N LYS A 82 2.64 -19.24 -7.42
CA LYS A 82 1.86 -20.36 -6.88
C LYS A 82 2.02 -21.61 -7.74
N THR A 83 1.84 -21.47 -9.05
CA THR A 83 1.94 -22.58 -10.00
C THR A 83 3.39 -23.02 -10.15
N GLU A 84 4.31 -22.08 -10.33
CA GLU A 84 5.73 -22.35 -10.54
C GLU A 84 6.37 -23.11 -9.37
N MET A 85 6.02 -22.72 -8.14
CA MET A 85 6.58 -23.31 -6.92
C MET A 85 5.69 -24.41 -6.31
N GLY A 86 4.61 -24.81 -6.99
CA GLY A 86 3.69 -25.85 -6.53
C GLY A 86 3.02 -25.57 -5.17
N ILE A 87 2.73 -24.30 -4.86
CA ILE A 87 2.23 -23.89 -3.54
C ILE A 87 0.76 -24.25 -3.36
N THR A 88 0.47 -25.11 -2.39
CA THR A 88 -0.88 -25.57 -2.05
C THR A 88 -1.50 -24.87 -0.83
N SER A 89 -0.73 -24.00 -0.16
CA SER A 89 -1.17 -23.34 1.07
C SER A 89 -2.39 -22.44 0.86
N THR A 90 -3.41 -22.61 1.71
CA THR A 90 -4.61 -21.76 1.73
C THR A 90 -4.34 -20.32 2.14
N LYS A 91 -3.17 -20.04 2.73
CA LYS A 91 -2.75 -18.72 3.19
C LYS A 91 -2.07 -17.89 2.08
N TYR A 92 -1.83 -18.49 0.92
CA TYR A 92 -1.29 -17.79 -0.25
C TYR A 92 -2.25 -16.67 -0.72
N PRO A 93 -1.76 -15.48 -1.13
CA PRO A 93 -0.36 -15.05 -1.26
C PRO A 93 0.21 -14.35 -0.01
N ARG A 94 -0.53 -14.27 1.10
CA ARG A 94 -0.15 -13.46 2.28
C ARG A 94 0.86 -14.15 3.21
N LEU A 95 1.38 -15.31 2.81
CA LEU A 95 2.33 -16.09 3.58
C LEU A 95 3.77 -15.71 3.16
N THR A 96 4.73 -15.79 4.09
CA THR A 96 6.13 -15.42 3.84
C THR A 96 6.90 -16.53 3.15
N LEU A 97 7.89 -16.19 2.32
CA LEU A 97 8.76 -17.18 1.66
C LEU A 97 9.40 -18.14 2.67
N TYR A 98 9.84 -17.61 3.81
CA TYR A 98 10.32 -18.39 4.96
C TYR A 98 9.32 -19.47 5.40
N ARG A 99 8.05 -19.08 5.59
CA ARG A 99 7.02 -20.00 6.08
C ARG A 99 6.72 -21.08 5.06
N GLU A 100 6.72 -20.75 3.77
CA GLU A 100 6.54 -21.75 2.71
C GLU A 100 7.72 -22.73 2.66
N ALA A 101 8.96 -22.24 2.73
CA ALA A 101 10.15 -23.09 2.77
C ALA A 101 10.09 -24.10 3.92
N LYS A 102 9.63 -23.65 5.11
CA LYS A 102 9.40 -24.53 6.26
C LYS A 102 8.30 -25.56 6.03
N LEU A 103 7.20 -25.19 5.38
CA LEU A 103 6.11 -26.12 5.06
C LEU A 103 6.54 -27.19 4.06
N GLN A 104 7.36 -26.82 3.08
CA GLN A 104 7.90 -27.74 2.07
C GLN A 104 9.15 -28.51 2.54
N GLN A 105 9.64 -28.22 3.75
CA GLN A 105 10.88 -28.81 4.30
C GLN A 105 12.12 -28.56 3.42
N ILE A 106 12.13 -27.44 2.70
CA ILE A 106 13.26 -27.02 1.84
C ILE A 106 14.16 -26.07 2.64
N PRO A 107 15.49 -26.16 2.52
CA PRO A 107 16.39 -25.16 3.07
C PRO A 107 16.00 -23.75 2.60
N GLU A 108 15.92 -22.81 3.53
CA GLU A 108 15.41 -21.46 3.28
C GLU A 108 16.17 -20.75 2.16
N GLN A 109 17.50 -20.78 2.18
CA GLN A 109 18.33 -20.22 1.12
C GLN A 109 18.03 -20.84 -0.24
N LEU A 110 17.89 -22.17 -0.32
CA LEU A 110 17.59 -22.85 -1.59
C LEU A 110 16.21 -22.44 -2.12
N PHE A 111 15.21 -22.37 -1.25
CA PHE A 111 13.88 -21.91 -1.62
C PHE A 111 13.89 -20.45 -2.10
N LEU A 112 14.64 -19.58 -1.41
CA LEU A 112 14.79 -18.18 -1.78
C LEU A 112 15.43 -18.03 -3.17
N GLU A 113 16.50 -18.78 -3.45
CA GLU A 113 17.14 -18.77 -4.77
C GLU A 113 16.20 -19.28 -5.87
N ASN A 114 15.38 -20.30 -5.60
CA ASN A 114 14.37 -20.76 -6.55
C ASN A 114 13.34 -19.67 -6.88
N VAL A 115 12.88 -18.92 -5.87
CA VAL A 115 11.98 -17.78 -6.07
C VAL A 115 12.65 -16.69 -6.90
N LYS A 116 13.90 -16.32 -6.59
CA LYS A 116 14.67 -15.34 -7.37
C LYS A 116 14.79 -15.75 -8.83
N ASN A 117 15.12 -17.02 -9.08
CA ASN A 117 15.24 -17.57 -10.42
C ASN A 117 13.90 -17.55 -11.18
N ALA A 118 12.80 -17.91 -10.54
CA ALA A 118 11.46 -17.85 -11.14
C ALA A 118 11.08 -16.42 -11.56
N VAL A 119 11.40 -15.43 -10.72
CA VAL A 119 11.16 -14.02 -11.02
C VAL A 119 12.03 -13.53 -12.18
N LEU A 120 13.32 -13.90 -12.18
CA LEU A 120 14.24 -13.59 -13.27
C LEU A 120 13.77 -14.18 -14.61
N GLN A 121 13.34 -15.44 -14.61
CA GLN A 121 12.81 -16.12 -15.79
C GLN A 121 11.53 -15.45 -16.31
N TYR A 122 10.64 -15.00 -15.42
CA TYR A 122 9.45 -14.26 -15.82
C TYR A 122 9.81 -12.92 -16.50
N ALA A 123 10.79 -12.21 -15.95
CA ALA A 123 11.24 -10.93 -16.48
C ALA A 123 11.92 -11.06 -17.86
N THR A 124 12.62 -12.17 -18.12
CA THR A 124 13.29 -12.41 -19.42
C THR A 124 12.38 -13.01 -20.49
N SER A 125 11.36 -13.79 -20.08
CA SER A 125 10.41 -14.43 -21.01
C SER A 125 9.26 -13.53 -21.44
N THR A 126 8.93 -12.51 -20.66
CA THR A 126 7.87 -11.56 -21.01
C THR A 126 8.46 -10.38 -21.79
N PRO A 127 8.18 -10.22 -23.10
CA PRO A 127 8.64 -9.04 -23.83
C PRO A 127 8.04 -7.79 -23.19
N GLN A 128 8.91 -6.87 -22.75
CA GLN A 128 8.52 -5.54 -22.30
C GLN A 128 7.78 -4.84 -23.44
N LYS A 129 6.45 -4.78 -23.36
CA LYS A 129 5.62 -3.99 -24.27
C LYS A 129 5.60 -2.53 -23.84
#